data_AF-A0AAU7P580-F1
#
_entry.id   AF-A0AAU7P580-F1
#
_cell.length_a   1.000
_cell.length_b   1.000
_cell.length_c   1.000
_cell.angle_alpha   90.00
_cell.angle_beta   90.00
_cell.angle_gamma   90.00
#
_symmetry.space_group_name_H-M   'P 1'
#
loop_
_entity.id
_entity.type
_entity.pdbx_description
1 polymer ?
#
loop_
_entity_poly.entity_id
_entity_poly.type
_entity_poly.pdbx_seq_one_letter_code
_entity_poly.pdbx_strand_id
1 'polypeptide(L)'
;MSSSSRKIPLLAFGIIVSSTLITTASAKSLHVVSRTEQMTSFTHTGPSRTEVFNQQWADGAAQCRDAFPQTTSVQLGQVNTRAINAKTFKVTGKWICRG
;
A
#
# COMPACT_ATOMS: atom_id res chain seq x y z
N MET A 1 72.84 -37.76 -7.31
CA MET A 1 72.92 -36.77 -6.21
C MET A 1 71.56 -36.09 -6.10
N SER A 2 71.06 -36.01 -4.85
CA SER A 2 70.02 -35.15 -4.25
C SER A 2 69.16 -34.24 -5.13
N SER A 3 67.90 -33.92 -4.82
CA SER A 3 66.92 -34.34 -3.80
C SER A 3 65.68 -33.46 -4.01
N SER A 4 64.53 -33.90 -3.47
CA SER A 4 63.41 -33.07 -2.99
C SER A 4 62.39 -32.58 -4.04
N SER A 5 61.18 -33.17 -4.20
CA SER A 5 60.07 -33.44 -3.27
C SER A 5 59.22 -32.21 -2.90
N ARG A 6 57.94 -32.20 -3.35
CA ARG A 6 56.68 -31.70 -2.71
C ARG A 6 55.52 -31.75 -3.75
N LYS A 7 54.64 -32.78 -3.73
CA LYS A 7 53.29 -32.85 -3.08
C LYS A 7 52.19 -31.90 -3.64
N ILE A 8 51.37 -32.38 -4.60
CA ILE A 8 49.89 -32.69 -4.59
C ILE A 8 48.94 -31.75 -3.77
N PRO A 9 47.62 -31.51 -4.03
CA PRO A 9 46.67 -31.93 -5.09
C PRO A 9 45.75 -30.84 -5.72
N LEU A 10 45.01 -31.28 -6.76
CA LEU A 10 43.66 -30.85 -7.18
C LEU A 10 42.76 -30.27 -6.07
N LEU A 11 42.16 -29.10 -6.32
CA LEU A 11 40.95 -28.64 -5.65
C LEU A 11 39.87 -28.36 -6.70
N ALA A 12 38.98 -29.33 -6.86
CA ALA A 12 37.71 -29.21 -7.54
C ALA A 12 36.86 -28.15 -6.81
N PHE A 13 36.60 -27.03 -7.47
CA PHE A 13 35.63 -26.06 -6.99
C PHE A 13 34.23 -26.59 -7.31
N GLY A 14 33.64 -27.28 -6.33
CA GLY A 14 32.23 -27.64 -6.34
C GLY A 14 31.37 -26.37 -6.32
N ILE A 15 30.54 -26.21 -7.36
CA ILE A 15 29.53 -25.16 -7.43
C ILE A 15 28.44 -25.55 -6.42
N ILE A 16 28.41 -24.87 -5.29
CA ILE A 16 27.32 -24.97 -4.33
C ILE A 16 26.12 -24.26 -4.97
N VAL A 17 25.16 -25.04 -5.48
CA VAL A 17 23.82 -24.54 -5.79
C VAL A 17 23.15 -24.23 -4.45
N SER A 18 23.32 -22.99 -3.99
CA SER A 18 22.54 -22.45 -2.88
C SER A 18 21.11 -22.28 -3.36
N SER A 19 20.29 -23.30 -3.18
CA SER A 19 18.84 -23.21 -3.25
C SER A 19 18.38 -22.32 -2.11
N THR A 20 18.42 -21.00 -2.31
CA THR A 20 17.82 -20.05 -1.39
C THR A 20 16.32 -20.29 -1.46
N LEU A 21 15.80 -21.03 -0.48
CA LEU A 21 14.38 -21.20 -0.26
C LEU A 21 13.82 -19.80 0.03
N ILE A 22 13.28 -19.14 -0.99
CA ILE A 22 12.56 -17.88 -0.82
C ILE A 22 11.28 -18.25 -0.08
N THR A 23 11.33 -18.19 1.25
CA THR A 23 10.11 -18.10 2.05
C THR A 23 9.49 -16.77 1.68
N THR A 24 8.58 -16.76 0.71
CA THR A 24 7.73 -15.61 0.44
C THR A 24 6.83 -15.45 1.65
N ALA A 25 7.33 -14.74 2.67
CA ALA A 25 6.48 -14.13 3.65
C ALA A 25 5.47 -13.31 2.85
N SER A 26 4.21 -13.73 2.85
CA SER A 26 3.12 -12.94 2.31
C SER A 26 3.05 -11.68 3.15
N ALA A 27 3.81 -10.66 2.76
CA ALA A 27 3.61 -9.32 3.23
C ALA A 27 2.21 -8.96 2.77
N LYS A 28 1.24 -8.95 3.70
CA LYS A 28 -0.10 -8.43 3.44
C LYS A 28 0.07 -7.08 2.75
N SER A 29 -0.20 -7.06 1.46
CA SER A 29 0.10 -5.89 0.65
C SER A 29 -0.85 -4.79 1.08
N LEU A 30 -0.31 -3.81 1.82
CA LEU A 30 -1.06 -2.67 2.30
C LEU A 30 -1.10 -1.63 1.18
N HIS A 31 -2.22 -1.59 0.47
CA HIS A 31 -2.40 -0.63 -0.61
C HIS A 31 -3.12 0.61 -0.11
N VAL A 32 -2.72 1.79 -0.61
CA VAL A 32 -3.32 3.07 -0.22
C VAL A 32 -3.79 3.82 -1.46
N VAL A 33 -5.05 4.24 -1.46
CA VAL A 33 -5.67 5.09 -2.50
C VAL A 33 -5.99 6.44 -1.88
N SER A 34 -5.63 7.54 -2.54
CA SER A 34 -6.03 8.88 -2.12
C SER A 34 -6.97 9.47 -3.16
N ARG A 35 -8.17 9.88 -2.75
CA ARG A 35 -9.16 10.49 -3.64
C ARG A 35 -9.51 11.88 -3.12
N THR A 36 -9.61 12.82 -4.05
CA THR A 36 -10.09 14.17 -3.73
C THR A 36 -11.36 14.47 -4.49
N GLU A 37 -12.37 14.93 -3.78
CA GLU A 37 -13.69 15.23 -4.32
C GLU A 37 -14.16 16.60 -3.87
N GLN A 38 -15.11 17.15 -4.61
CA GLN A 38 -15.81 18.36 -4.21
C GLN A 38 -17.14 17.95 -3.57
N MET A 39 -17.42 18.46 -2.38
CA MET A 39 -18.72 18.33 -1.73
C MET A 39 -19.33 19.70 -1.48
N THR A 40 -20.66 19.74 -1.41
CA THR A 40 -21.40 20.90 -0.91
C THR A 40 -21.97 20.52 0.45
N SER A 41 -21.65 21.29 1.48
CA SER A 41 -22.21 21.10 2.82
C SER A 41 -23.61 21.72 2.90
N PHE A 42 -24.49 21.04 3.63
CA PHE A 42 -25.81 21.58 3.98
C PHE A 42 -25.73 22.66 5.06
N THR A 43 -24.61 22.74 5.80
CA THR A 43 -24.38 23.69 6.89
C THR A 43 -23.44 24.83 6.48
N HIS A 44 -23.80 26.06 6.87
CA HIS A 44 -23.01 27.27 6.58
C HIS A 44 -21.70 27.36 7.38
N THR A 45 -21.52 26.51 8.39
CA THR A 45 -20.33 26.45 9.25
C THR A 45 -19.28 25.45 8.76
N GLY A 46 -19.54 24.77 7.64
CA GLY A 46 -18.69 23.72 7.07
C GLY A 46 -19.28 22.32 7.23
N PRO A 47 -18.68 21.31 6.58
CA PRO A 47 -19.26 19.98 6.49
C PRO A 47 -19.10 19.24 7.81
N SER A 48 -20.19 18.64 8.27
CA SER A 48 -20.16 17.74 9.41
C SER A 48 -19.30 16.52 9.12
N ARG A 49 -18.74 15.91 10.17
CA ARG A 49 -17.94 14.68 10.03
C ARG A 49 -18.73 13.56 9.35
N THR A 50 -20.05 13.51 9.57
CA THR A 50 -20.96 12.54 8.97
C THR A 50 -21.16 12.79 7.48
N GLU A 51 -21.38 14.03 7.04
CA GLU A 51 -21.47 14.35 5.60
C GLU A 51 -20.18 13.97 4.88
N VAL A 52 -19.04 14.35 5.46
CA VAL A 52 -17.71 14.01 4.91
C VAL A 52 -17.53 12.51 4.82
N PHE A 53 -17.88 11.77 5.89
CA PHE A 53 -17.74 10.31 5.93
C PHE A 53 -18.65 9.64 4.90
N ASN A 54 -19.94 10.00 4.86
CA ASN A 54 -20.90 9.39 3.95
C ASN A 54 -20.53 9.62 2.49
N GLN A 55 -20.12 10.85 2.14
CA GLN A 55 -19.68 11.18 0.79
C GLN A 55 -18.44 10.37 0.41
N GLN A 56 -17.41 10.39 1.27
CA GLN A 56 -16.17 9.67 0.99
C GLN A 56 -16.42 8.14 0.90
N TRP A 57 -17.26 7.59 1.78
CA TRP A 57 -17.50 6.16 1.84
C TRP A 57 -18.31 5.60 0.68
N ALA A 58 -19.25 6.38 0.13
CA ALA A 58 -19.99 5.99 -1.07
C ALA A 58 -19.07 5.69 -2.25
N ASP A 59 -17.99 6.46 -2.36
CA ASP A 59 -17.13 6.52 -3.54
C ASP A 59 -15.78 5.79 -3.35
N GLY A 60 -15.21 5.82 -2.14
CA GLY A 60 -13.86 5.33 -1.90
C GLY A 60 -13.74 3.83 -1.65
N ALA A 61 -14.78 3.20 -1.11
CA ALA A 61 -14.77 1.76 -0.85
C ALA A 61 -14.79 0.92 -2.14
N ALA A 62 -15.48 1.40 -3.17
CA ALA A 62 -15.50 0.77 -4.49
C ALA A 62 -14.12 0.84 -5.17
N GLN A 63 -13.48 2.01 -5.12
CA GLN A 63 -12.17 2.20 -5.76
C GLN A 63 -11.06 1.30 -5.21
N CYS A 64 -11.07 0.98 -3.91
CA CYS A 64 -10.12 0.02 -3.37
C CYS A 64 -10.23 -1.36 -4.05
N ARG A 65 -11.46 -1.81 -4.35
CA ARG A 65 -11.70 -3.09 -5.01
C ARG A 65 -11.39 -3.01 -6.51
N ASP A 66 -11.69 -1.88 -7.14
CA ASP A 66 -11.40 -1.66 -8.56
C ASP A 66 -9.89 -1.59 -8.83
N ALA A 67 -9.14 -0.88 -7.97
CA ALA A 67 -7.69 -0.74 -8.09
C ALA A 67 -6.93 -1.98 -7.61
N PHE A 68 -7.48 -2.69 -6.61
CA PHE A 68 -6.87 -3.87 -6.00
C PHE A 68 -7.93 -4.96 -5.83
N PRO A 69 -8.15 -5.82 -6.84
CA PRO A 69 -9.18 -6.86 -6.81
C PRO A 69 -9.05 -7.87 -5.65
N GLN A 70 -7.84 -8.04 -5.12
CA GLN A 70 -7.55 -8.85 -3.94
C GLN A 70 -8.00 -8.22 -2.61
N THR A 71 -8.57 -7.01 -2.62
CA THR A 71 -8.98 -6.32 -1.39
C THR A 71 -10.11 -7.05 -0.67
N THR A 72 -9.82 -7.53 0.54
CA THR A 72 -10.78 -8.17 1.45
C THR A 72 -11.33 -7.20 2.49
N SER A 73 -10.61 -6.12 2.80
CA SER A 73 -11.03 -5.11 3.78
C SER A 73 -10.61 -3.71 3.35
N VAL A 74 -11.48 -2.73 3.62
CA VAL A 74 -11.24 -1.32 3.32
C VAL A 74 -11.37 -0.50 4.60
N GLN A 75 -10.42 0.39 4.84
CA GLN A 75 -10.45 1.33 5.94
C GLN A 75 -10.26 2.75 5.44
N LEU A 76 -11.16 3.66 5.83
CA LEU A 76 -10.93 5.09 5.68
C LEU A 76 -9.92 5.53 6.75
N GLY A 77 -8.74 5.93 6.29
CA GLY A 77 -7.68 6.45 7.12
C GLY A 77 -7.89 7.93 7.38
N GLN A 78 -6.99 8.75 6.85
CA GLN A 78 -7.03 10.19 7.03
C GLN A 78 -8.06 10.84 6.11
N VAL A 79 -8.82 11.78 6.64
CA VAL A 79 -9.68 12.66 5.86
C VAL A 79 -9.24 14.10 6.09
N ASN A 80 -9.09 14.84 5.00
CA ASN A 80 -8.72 16.24 5.03
C ASN A 80 -9.76 17.07 4.28
N THR A 81 -10.17 18.19 4.84
CA THR A 81 -11.19 19.07 4.26
C THR A 81 -10.60 20.46 4.07
N ARG A 82 -10.84 21.05 2.90
CA ARG A 82 -10.40 22.40 2.56
C ARG A 82 -11.56 23.17 1.97
N ALA A 83 -11.90 24.31 2.55
CA ALA A 83 -12.93 25.18 2.00
C ALA A 83 -12.51 25.72 0.62
N ILE A 84 -13.44 25.70 -0.34
CA ILE A 84 -13.31 26.39 -1.63
C ILE A 84 -14.12 27.69 -1.57
N ASN A 85 -15.34 27.62 -1.01
CA ASN A 85 -16.21 28.76 -0.73
C ASN A 85 -17.06 28.46 0.52
N ALA A 86 -18.03 29.32 0.85
CA ALA A 86 -18.84 29.22 2.06
C ALA A 86 -19.62 27.88 2.23
N LYS A 87 -19.94 27.18 1.14
CA LYS A 87 -20.68 25.90 1.18
C LYS A 87 -19.95 24.76 0.49
N THR A 88 -18.94 25.03 -0.32
CA THR A 88 -18.24 24.03 -1.11
C THR A 88 -16.87 23.74 -0.53
N PHE A 89 -16.57 22.45 -0.39
CA PHE A 89 -15.36 21.95 0.24
C PHE A 89 -14.69 20.92 -0.66
N LYS A 90 -13.37 20.99 -0.73
CA LYS A 90 -12.52 19.93 -1.28
C LYS A 90 -12.24 18.94 -0.16
N VAL A 91 -12.64 17.69 -0.33
CA VAL A 91 -12.44 16.62 0.64
C VAL A 91 -11.50 15.60 0.06
N THR A 92 -10.42 15.32 0.77
CA THR A 92 -9.45 14.28 0.41
C THR A 92 -9.53 13.14 1.41
N GLY A 93 -9.97 11.97 0.96
CA GLY A 93 -9.95 10.73 1.75
C GLY A 93 -8.77 9.85 1.36
N LYS A 94 -8.08 9.30 2.36
CA LYS A 94 -7.08 8.25 2.19
C LYS A 94 -7.69 6.91 2.58
N TRP A 95 -7.69 5.99 1.63
CA TRP A 95 -8.26 4.66 1.74
C TRP A 95 -7.15 3.63 1.84
N ILE A 96 -7.26 2.78 2.84
CA ILE A 96 -6.34 1.67 3.07
C ILE A 96 -7.06 0.40 2.62
N CYS A 97 -6.58 -0.20 1.55
CA CYS A 97 -7.07 -1.44 0.98
C CYS A 97 -6.17 -2.59 1.47
N ARG A 98 -6.77 -3.61 2.09
CA ARG A 98 -6.06 -4.79 2.61
C ARG A 98 -6.55 -6.03 1.89
N GLY A 99 -5.61 -6.84 1.40
CA GLY A 99 -5.84 -8.18 0.86
C GLY A 99 -5.42 -9.26 1.83
#